data_AF-A0A067PDB8-F1
#
_entry.id   AF-A0A067PDB8-F1
#
_cell.length_a   1.000
_cell.length_b   1.000
_cell.length_c   1.000
_cell.angle_alpha   90.00
_cell.angle_beta   90.00
_cell.angle_gamma   90.00
#
_symmetry.space_group_name_H-M   'P 1'
#
loop_
_entity.id
_entity.type
_entity.pdbx_description
1 polymer ?
#
loop_
_entity_poly.entity_id
_entity_poly.type
_entity_poly.pdbx_seq_one_letter_code
_entity_poly.pdbx_strand_id
1 'polypeptide(L)'
;VYRVHWLCAWAMRTRWAEEVTILLHEMGWVVAFFRKRTQDWESLASAVDISARPGHRAYAKRQAQMWSMFADRAESQFKDAKVSHSPPLNLSFD
;
A
#
# COMPACT_ATOMS: atom_id res chain seq x y z
N VAL A 1 -35.63 -24.29 0.88
CA VAL A 1 -34.29 -24.14 0.25
C VAL A 1 -34.01 -22.72 -0.25
N TYR A 2 -35.02 -21.98 -0.75
CA TYR A 2 -34.86 -20.60 -1.28
C TYR A 2 -34.25 -19.58 -0.29
N ARG A 3 -34.61 -19.64 1.00
CA ARG A 3 -34.12 -18.71 2.04
C ARG A 3 -32.62 -18.86 2.34
N VAL A 4 -32.09 -20.09 2.34
CA VAL A 4 -30.67 -20.35 2.62
C VAL A 4 -29.81 -19.82 1.47
N HIS A 5 -30.26 -20.02 0.23
CA HIS A 5 -29.55 -19.52 -0.94
C HIS A 5 -29.45 -17.99 -0.94
N TRP A 6 -30.54 -17.30 -0.56
CA TRP A 6 -30.53 -15.85 -0.40
C TRP A 6 -29.57 -15.37 0.70
N LEU A 7 -29.55 -16.02 1.87
CA LEU A 7 -28.62 -15.69 2.96
C LEU A 7 -27.16 -15.87 2.55
N CYS A 8 -26.84 -16.96 1.84
CA CYS A 8 -25.49 -17.20 1.33
C CYS A 8 -25.06 -16.13 0.30
N ALA A 9 -25.95 -15.77 -0.63
CA ALA A 9 -25.68 -14.72 -1.60
C ALA A 9 -25.48 -13.34 -0.94
N TRP A 10 -26.30 -13.03 0.07
CA TRP A 10 -26.16 -11.80 0.84
C TRP A 10 -24.83 -11.77 1.62
N ALA A 11 -24.48 -12.83 2.33
CA ALA A 11 -23.22 -12.92 3.06
C ALA A 11 -22.00 -12.78 2.13
N MET A 12 -22.05 -13.39 0.94
CA MET A 12 -21.00 -13.25 -0.07
C MET A 12 -20.87 -11.81 -0.57
N ARG A 13 -21.98 -11.12 -0.84
CA ARG A 13 -21.98 -9.69 -1.20
C ARG A 13 -21.36 -8.83 -0.10
N THR A 14 -21.78 -9.03 1.15
CA THR A 14 -21.27 -8.27 2.30
C THR A 14 -19.77 -8.46 2.44
N ARG A 15 -19.29 -9.70 2.35
CA ARG A 15 -17.87 -10.01 2.39
C ARG A 15 -17.08 -9.33 1.27
N TRP A 16 -17.58 -9.32 0.04
CA TRP A 16 -16.90 -8.63 -1.06
C TRP A 16 -16.82 -7.12 -0.83
N ALA A 17 -17.85 -6.50 -0.26
CA ALA A 17 -17.83 -5.08 0.08
C ALA A 17 -16.79 -4.77 1.19
N GLU A 18 -16.67 -5.65 2.19
CA GLU A 18 -15.61 -5.58 3.21
C GLU A 18 -14.22 -5.74 2.58
N GLU A 19 -14.01 -6.75 1.74
CA GLU A 19 -12.74 -7.00 1.07
C GLU A 19 -12.30 -5.82 0.20
N VAL A 20 -13.21 -5.20 -0.55
CA VAL A 20 -12.92 -3.96 -1.30
C VAL A 20 -12.48 -2.85 -0.37
N THR A 21 -13.18 -2.65 0.75
CA THR A 21 -12.82 -1.62 1.74
C THR A 21 -11.43 -1.86 2.31
N ILE A 22 -11.12 -3.10 2.69
CA ILE A 22 -9.80 -3.48 3.22
C ILE A 22 -8.71 -3.24 2.17
N LEU A 23 -8.90 -3.71 0.94
CA LEU A 23 -7.94 -3.54 -0.15
C LEU A 23 -7.61 -2.06 -0.42
N LEU A 24 -8.60 -1.17 -0.38
CA LEU A 24 -8.39 0.27 -0.56
C LEU A 24 -7.50 0.86 0.55
N HIS A 25 -7.70 0.41 1.80
CA HIS A 25 -6.85 0.81 2.93
C HIS A 25 -5.45 0.21 2.81
N GLU A 26 -5.33 -1.07 2.47
CA GLU A 26 -4.05 -1.75 2.28
C GLU A 26 -3.18 -1.07 1.21
N MET A 27 -3.77 -0.67 0.08
CA MET A 27 -3.07 0.13 -0.95
C MET A 27 -2.44 1.40 -0.35
N GLY A 28 -3.17 2.10 0.52
CA GLY A 28 -2.67 3.27 1.23
C GLY A 28 -1.55 2.92 2.23
N TRP A 29 -1.75 1.87 3.01
CA TRP A 29 -0.77 1.41 4.01
C TRP A 29 0.54 0.94 3.37
N VAL A 30 0.50 0.26 2.23
CA VAL A 30 1.69 -0.18 1.50
C VAL A 30 2.54 1.03 1.07
N VAL A 31 1.92 2.06 0.49
CA VAL A 31 2.64 3.29 0.12
C VAL A 31 3.21 3.98 1.36
N ALA A 32 2.43 4.09 2.44
CA ALA A 32 2.90 4.69 3.70
C ALA A 32 4.08 3.91 4.29
N PHE A 33 4.04 2.58 4.25
CA PHE A 33 5.13 1.73 4.70
C PHE A 33 6.43 1.97 3.90
N PHE A 34 6.35 2.05 2.56
CA PHE A 34 7.53 2.34 1.74
C PHE A 34 8.11 3.73 2.03
N ARG A 35 7.26 4.76 2.16
CA ARG A 35 7.71 6.11 2.54
C ARG A 35 8.38 6.12 3.91
N LYS A 36 7.83 5.39 4.89
CA LYS A 36 8.43 5.23 6.22
C LYS A 36 9.81 4.57 6.12
N ARG A 37 9.97 3.53 5.27
CA ARG A 37 11.27 2.89 5.03
C ARG A 37 12.28 3.85 4.39
N THR A 38 11.86 4.68 3.44
CA THR A 38 12.72 5.73 2.88
C THR A 38 13.27 6.63 3.99
N GLN A 39 12.38 7.14 4.85
CA GLN A 39 12.76 8.02 5.97
C GLN A 39 13.70 7.33 6.98
N ASP A 40 13.44 6.06 7.32
CA ASP A 40 14.34 5.28 8.19
C ASP A 40 15.77 5.24 7.61
N TRP A 41 15.90 4.96 6.31
CA TRP A 41 17.20 4.86 5.64
C TRP A 41 17.88 6.22 5.45
N GLU A 42 17.12 7.28 5.21
CA GLU A 42 17.65 8.66 5.17
C GLU A 42 18.19 9.09 6.53
N SER A 43 17.44 8.79 7.60
CA SER A 43 17.87 9.03 8.98
C SER A 43 19.18 8.29 9.27
N LEU A 44 19.27 7.01 8.92
CA LEU A 44 20.51 6.24 9.04
C LEU A 44 21.66 6.84 8.23
N ALA A 45 21.42 7.27 6.99
CA ALA A 45 22.42 7.90 6.15
C ALA A 45 22.92 9.25 6.71
N SER A 46 22.07 9.94 7.47
CA SER A 46 22.41 11.20 8.13
C SER A 46 23.17 11.00 9.45
N ALA A 47 22.91 9.90 10.16
CA ALA A 47 23.54 9.57 11.44
C ALA A 47 24.96 9.00 11.28
N VAL A 48 25.29 8.43 10.11
CA VAL A 48 26.63 7.89 9.85
C VAL A 48 27.63 9.02 9.58
N ASP A 49 28.68 9.07 10.40
CA ASP A 49 29.84 9.91 10.14
C ASP A 49 30.52 9.52 8.82
N ILE A 50 30.54 10.47 7.88
CA ILE A 50 31.06 10.33 6.53
C ILE A 50 32.55 9.98 6.56
N SER A 51 33.29 10.54 7.53
CA SER A 51 34.74 10.37 7.63
C SER A 51 35.11 8.96 8.09
N ALA A 52 34.29 8.37 8.97
CA ALA A 52 34.53 7.03 9.51
C ALA A 52 34.05 5.92 8.56
N ARG A 53 32.92 6.13 7.86
CA ARG A 53 32.21 5.04 7.16
C ARG A 53 31.50 5.50 5.87
N PRO A 54 32.23 5.95 4.84
CA PRO A 54 31.63 6.49 3.61
C PRO A 54 30.78 5.46 2.84
N GLY A 55 31.19 4.19 2.82
CA GLY A 55 30.45 3.11 2.15
C GLY A 55 29.08 2.82 2.77
N HIS A 56 28.97 2.86 4.10
CA HIS A 56 27.70 2.66 4.80
C HIS A 56 26.69 3.75 4.45
N ARG A 57 27.14 5.01 4.42
CA ARG A 57 26.30 6.13 4.01
C ARG A 57 25.85 5.99 2.55
N ALA A 58 26.76 5.64 1.65
CA ALA A 58 26.42 5.44 0.24
C ALA A 58 25.36 4.33 0.08
N TYR A 59 25.51 3.22 0.79
CA TYR A 59 24.53 2.13 0.78
C TYR A 59 23.17 2.55 1.36
N ALA A 60 23.16 3.24 2.51
CA ALA A 60 21.92 3.72 3.13
C ALA A 60 21.16 4.69 2.21
N LYS A 61 21.86 5.61 1.54
CA LYS A 61 21.25 6.49 0.53
C LYS A 61 20.66 5.72 -0.66
N ARG A 62 21.36 4.69 -1.14
CA ARG A 62 20.86 3.82 -2.20
C ARG A 62 19.58 3.09 -1.77
N GLN A 63 19.53 2.60 -0.53
CA GLN A 63 18.33 1.98 0.03
C GLN A 63 17.16 2.97 0.12
N ALA A 64 17.39 4.17 0.64
CA ALA A 64 16.38 5.22 0.68
C ALA A 64 15.79 5.51 -0.71
N GLN A 65 16.65 5.68 -1.71
CA GLN A 65 16.20 5.91 -3.09
C GLN A 65 15.36 4.75 -3.63
N MET A 66 15.79 3.51 -3.42
CA MET A 66 15.05 2.32 -3.86
C MET A 66 13.65 2.26 -3.23
N TRP A 67 13.52 2.50 -1.92
CA TRP A 67 12.23 2.53 -1.23
C TRP A 67 11.35 3.67 -1.70
N SER A 68 11.93 4.84 -2.02
CA SER A 68 11.18 5.96 -2.63
C SER A 68 10.59 5.55 -3.97
N MET A 69 11.38 4.92 -4.85
CA MET A 69 10.90 4.44 -6.15
C MET A 69 9.76 3.42 -6.01
N PHE A 70 9.82 2.55 -4.99
CA PHE A 70 8.71 1.63 -4.71
C PHE A 70 7.45 2.36 -4.25
N ALA A 71 7.57 3.39 -3.41
CA ALA A 71 6.43 4.21 -3.00
C ALA A 71 5.77 4.90 -4.20
N ASP A 72 6.57 5.55 -5.05
CA ASP A 72 6.08 6.29 -6.22
C ASP A 72 5.40 5.36 -7.23
N ARG A 73 6.04 4.21 -7.51
CA ARG A 73 5.49 3.20 -8.41
C ARG A 73 4.19 2.61 -7.87
N ALA A 74 4.17 2.22 -6.59
CA ALA A 74 2.98 1.66 -5.97
C ALA A 74 1.83 2.67 -5.97
N GLU A 75 2.09 3.93 -5.63
CA GLU A 75 1.08 4.98 -5.67
C GLU A 75 0.51 5.18 -7.08
N SER A 76 1.36 5.23 -8.11
CA SER A 76 0.91 5.34 -9.50
C SER A 76 0.07 4.15 -9.93
N GLN A 77 0.55 2.93 -9.65
CA GLN A 77 -0.16 1.70 -10.04
C GLN A 77 -1.48 1.53 -9.28
N PHE A 78 -1.55 1.89 -8.00
CA PHE A 78 -2.79 1.83 -7.24
C PHE A 78 -3.79 2.90 -7.67
N LYS A 79 -3.34 4.10 -8.06
CA LYS A 79 -4.22 5.11 -8.67
C LYS A 79 -4.83 4.59 -9.97
N ASP A 80 -4.01 4.02 -10.84
CA ASP A 80 -4.47 3.44 -12.11
C ASP A 80 -5.42 2.25 -11.89
N ALA A 81 -5.08 1.32 -11.00
CA ALA A 81 -5.92 0.17 -10.67
C ALA A 81 -7.29 0.58 -10.11
N LYS A 82 -7.35 1.63 -9.28
CA LYS A 82 -8.62 2.16 -8.75
C LYS A 82 -9.51 2.76 -9.85
N VAL A 83 -8.91 3.38 -10.86
CA VAL A 83 -9.64 3.91 -12.03
C VAL A 83 -10.10 2.78 -12.93
N SER A 84 -9.20 1.86 -13.28
CA SER A 84 -9.47 0.73 -14.18
C SER A 84 -10.46 -0.29 -13.60
N HIS A 85 -10.46 -0.46 -12.27
CA HIS A 85 -11.29 -1.44 -11.56
C HIS A 85 -12.10 -0.77 -10.45
N SER A 86 -12.89 0.23 -10.82
CA SER A 86 -13.82 0.83 -9.86
C SER A 86 -14.81 -0.22 -9.35
N PRO A 87 -14.99 -0.35 -8.01
CA PRO A 87 -15.96 -1.28 -7.46
C PRO A 87 -17.37 -0.92 -7.95
N PRO A 88 -18.24 -1.91 -8.20
CA PRO A 88 -19.58 -1.64 -8.67
C PRO A 88 -20.35 -0.79 -7.66
N LEU A 89 -21.09 0.20 -8.17
CA LEU A 89 -21.78 1.25 -7.40
C LEU A 89 -22.73 0.71 -6.31
N ASN A 90 -23.14 -0.55 -6.41
CA ASN A 90 -24.05 -1.21 -5.49
C ASN A 90 -23.34 -1.95 -4.33
N LEU A 91 -22.03 -1.79 -4.15
CA LEU A 91 -21.29 -2.29 -2.99
C LEU A 91 -21.06 -1.22 -1.91
N SER A 92 -21.53 0.02 -2.12
CA SER A 92 -21.56 1.01 -1.04
C SER A 92 -22.58 0.59 0.02
N PHE A 93 -22.17 0.68 1.28
CA PHE A 93 -23.09 0.67 2.41
C PHE A 93 -23.51 2.13 2.64
N ASP A 94 -24.61 2.55 2.00
CA ASP A 94 -25.39 3.70 2.46
C ASP A 94 -26.31 3.26 3.60
#